data_AF-A0A9E6APG2-F1
#
_entry.id   AF-A0A9E6APG2-F1
#
_cell.length_a   1.000
_cell.length_b   1.000
_cell.length_c   1.000
_cell.angle_alpha   90.00
_cell.angle_beta   90.00
_cell.angle_gamma   90.00
#
_symmetry.space_group_name_H-M   'P 1'
#
loop_
_entity.id
_entity.type
_entity.pdbx_description
1 polymer ?
#
loop_
_entity_poly.entity_id
_entity_poly.type
_entity_poly.pdbx_seq_one_letter_code
_entity_poly.pdbx_strand_id
1 'polypeptide(L)'
;ATESISISNVQLPIIALYGAIGSELDVSILRDALIKQGVKVVLPVVVKKHAPLVFRQWQIGCEMSKDLFDILTPSAANPELVPNIILLHLLAFDEDGGRLGYGGGFYDRTLGQLGDQVITIGVGFAGQKIQKVPMGLHDKRVDYILTENELLKIE
;
A
#
# COMPACT_ATOMS: atom_id res chain seq x y z
N ALA A 1 36.71 28.72 -10.24
CA ALA A 1 35.31 28.82 -9.83
C ALA A 1 34.74 27.43 -9.82
N THR A 2 34.48 26.88 -8.63
CA THR A 2 33.89 25.55 -8.48
C THR A 2 32.39 25.72 -8.61
N GLU A 3 31.84 25.39 -9.76
CA GLU A 3 30.39 25.35 -9.94
C GLU A 3 29.84 24.22 -9.07
N SER A 4 29.23 24.61 -7.94
CA SER A 4 28.37 23.74 -7.16
C SER A 4 27.18 23.33 -8.04
N ILE A 5 27.19 22.11 -8.55
CA ILE A 5 26.01 21.49 -9.14
C ILE A 5 24.96 21.38 -8.03
N SER A 6 23.97 22.26 -8.04
CA SER A 6 22.79 22.13 -7.18
C SER A 6 21.96 20.97 -7.73
N ILE A 7 21.99 19.82 -7.04
CA ILE A 7 21.07 18.71 -7.31
C ILE A 7 19.67 19.19 -6.88
N SER A 8 19.02 19.88 -7.80
CA SER A 8 17.67 20.39 -7.62
C SER A 8 16.68 19.25 -7.84
N ASN A 9 15.91 18.94 -6.79
CA ASN A 9 14.62 18.25 -6.82
C ASN A 9 14.58 16.80 -7.32
N VAL A 10 15.25 15.86 -6.65
CA VAL A 10 14.78 14.47 -6.67
C VAL A 10 13.55 14.39 -5.76
N GLN A 11 12.36 14.36 -6.37
CA GLN A 11 11.13 14.13 -5.63
C GLN A 11 11.05 12.65 -5.23
N LEU A 12 11.09 12.38 -3.93
CA LEU A 12 10.87 11.04 -3.39
C LEU A 12 9.44 10.56 -3.70
N PRO A 13 9.25 9.25 -3.97
CA PRO A 13 7.91 8.71 -4.20
C PRO A 13 7.05 8.82 -2.95
N ILE A 14 5.74 8.95 -3.13
CA ILE A 14 4.75 8.78 -2.06
C ILE A 14 4.43 7.29 -1.98
N ILE A 15 4.59 6.70 -0.79
CA ILE A 15 4.41 5.26 -0.58
C ILE A 15 3.20 5.04 0.32
N ALA A 16 2.21 4.29 -0.18
CA ALA A 16 1.13 3.79 0.65
C ALA A 16 1.54 2.50 1.33
N LEU A 17 1.34 2.44 2.65
CA LEU A 17 1.42 1.22 3.45
C LEU A 17 0.06 0.94 4.06
N TYR A 18 -0.16 -0.27 4.56
CA TYR A 18 -1.34 -0.59 5.36
C TYR A 18 -1.02 -0.52 6.86
N GLY A 19 -2.04 -0.24 7.67
CA GLY A 19 -1.98 -0.46 9.12
C GLY A 19 -2.35 -1.90 9.41
N ALA A 20 -1.40 -2.70 9.89
CA ALA A 20 -1.62 -4.12 10.10
C ALA A 20 -2.76 -4.40 11.09
N ILE A 21 -3.68 -5.28 10.70
CA ILE A 21 -4.76 -5.78 11.57
C ILE A 21 -4.71 -7.30 11.72
N GLY A 22 -5.15 -7.82 12.86
CA GLY A 22 -5.23 -9.26 13.10
C GLY A 22 -3.87 -9.95 12.96
N SER A 23 -3.75 -10.85 11.98
CA SER A 23 -2.54 -11.64 11.70
C SER A 23 -1.78 -11.18 10.46
N GLU A 24 -2.05 -9.97 9.95
CA GLU A 24 -1.27 -9.38 8.87
C GLU A 24 0.19 -9.17 9.29
N LEU A 25 1.12 -9.23 8.32
CA LEU A 25 2.51 -8.87 8.57
C LEU A 25 2.59 -7.38 8.96
N ASP A 26 3.19 -7.07 10.12
CA ASP A 26 3.37 -5.70 10.55
C ASP A 26 4.51 -5.00 9.78
N VAL A 27 4.16 -3.94 9.04
CA VAL A 27 5.10 -3.11 8.27
C VAL A 27 5.44 -1.77 8.96
N SER A 28 5.12 -1.63 10.26
CA SER A 28 5.37 -0.40 11.04
C SER A 28 6.85 -0.02 11.08
N ILE A 29 7.77 -0.99 11.15
CA ILE A 29 9.22 -0.74 11.12
C ILE A 29 9.63 -0.12 9.77
N LEU A 30 9.08 -0.62 8.66
CA LEU A 30 9.33 -0.08 7.33
C LEU A 30 8.77 1.35 7.20
N ARG A 31 7.54 1.57 7.68
CA ARG A 31 6.93 2.92 7.74
C ARG A 31 7.87 3.92 8.42
N ASP A 32 8.34 3.58 9.61
CA ASP A 32 9.17 4.46 10.41
C ASP A 32 10.54 4.72 9.75
N ALA A 33 11.11 3.71 9.08
CA ALA A 33 12.34 3.85 8.32
C ALA A 33 12.17 4.78 7.10
N LEU A 34 11.08 4.64 6.35
CA LEU A 34 10.77 5.50 5.20
C LEU A 34 10.60 6.96 5.61
N ILE A 35 9.88 7.21 6.71
CA ILE A 35 9.65 8.56 7.21
C ILE A 35 10.95 9.22 7.69
N LYS A 36 11.84 8.45 8.34
CA LYS A 36 13.19 8.94 8.69
C LYS A 36 14.01 9.35 7.48
N GLN A 37 13.74 8.78 6.31
CA GLN A 37 14.37 9.15 5.03
C GLN A 37 13.65 10.31 4.31
N GLY A 38 12.61 10.90 4.91
CA GLY A 38 11.83 11.99 4.31
C GLY A 38 10.81 11.54 3.26
N VAL A 39 10.56 10.23 3.14
CA VAL A 39 9.51 9.69 2.27
C VAL A 39 8.15 10.00 2.88
N LYS A 40 7.22 10.52 2.06
CA LYS A 40 5.83 10.69 2.46
C LYS A 40 5.15 9.33 2.46
N VAL A 41 4.72 8.90 3.64
CA VAL A 41 3.92 7.68 3.80
C VAL A 41 2.46 8.05 3.96
N VAL A 42 1.61 7.31 3.28
CA VAL A 42 0.15 7.42 3.39
C VAL A 42 -0.44 6.08 3.85
N LEU A 43 -1.54 6.14 4.58
CA LEU A 43 -2.33 4.95 4.94
C LEU A 43 -3.69 4.99 4.24
N PRO A 44 -4.23 3.83 3.83
CA PRO A 44 -5.55 3.73 3.24
C PRO A 44 -6.62 3.99 4.29
N VAL A 45 -7.68 4.68 3.88
CA VAL A 45 -8.85 5.00 4.70
C VAL A 45 -10.11 4.60 3.94
N VAL A 46 -10.96 3.80 4.58
CA VAL A 46 -12.30 3.52 4.06
C VAL A 46 -13.25 4.65 4.44
N VAL A 47 -13.58 5.49 3.47
CA VAL A 47 -14.54 6.60 3.66
C VAL A 47 -15.99 6.20 3.32
N LYS A 48 -16.18 5.23 2.41
CA LYS A 48 -17.51 4.80 1.93
C LYS A 48 -17.48 3.34 1.46
N LYS A 49 -18.56 2.59 1.70
CA LYS A 49 -18.72 1.24 1.14
C LYS A 49 -18.76 1.29 -0.39
N HIS A 50 -18.20 0.27 -1.03
CA HIS A 50 -18.19 0.13 -2.50
C HIS A 50 -17.50 1.29 -3.24
N ALA A 51 -16.62 2.04 -2.57
CA ALA A 51 -15.80 3.09 -3.16
C ALA A 51 -14.31 2.69 -3.18
N PRO A 52 -13.47 3.39 -3.97
CA PRO A 52 -12.02 3.36 -3.81
C PRO A 52 -11.57 3.82 -2.42
N LEU A 53 -10.33 3.48 -2.07
CA LEU A 53 -9.65 3.96 -0.87
C LEU A 53 -9.26 5.43 -1.05
N VAL A 54 -9.31 6.18 0.05
CA VAL A 54 -8.63 7.47 0.17
C VAL A 54 -7.31 7.23 0.89
N PHE A 55 -6.23 7.84 0.44
CA PHE A 55 -4.93 7.73 1.09
C PHE A 55 -4.60 9.03 1.80
N ARG A 56 -4.39 8.96 3.12
CA ARG A 56 -4.04 10.12 3.93
C ARG A 56 -2.66 10.00 4.50
N GLN A 57 -1.94 11.12 4.52
CA GLN A 57 -0.59 11.17 5.06
C GLN A 57 -0.58 10.75 6.52
N TRP A 58 0.33 9.82 6.85
CA TRP A 58 0.64 9.46 8.22
C TRP A 58 1.94 10.12 8.63
N GLN A 59 1.98 10.60 9.87
CA GLN A 59 3.19 11.09 10.52
C GLN A 59 3.08 10.85 12.02
N ILE A 60 4.23 10.83 12.70
CA ILE A 60 4.26 10.65 14.16
C ILE A 60 3.40 11.76 14.80
N GLY A 61 2.44 11.35 15.62
CA GLY A 61 1.53 12.26 16.32
C GLY A 61 0.43 12.87 15.45
N CYS A 62 0.21 12.39 14.22
CA CYS A 62 -0.93 12.84 13.42
C CYS A 62 -2.26 12.50 14.10
N GLU A 63 -3.28 13.31 13.82
CA GLU A 63 -4.62 13.01 14.30
C GLU A 63 -5.13 11.72 13.66
N MET A 64 -5.60 10.79 14.50
CA MET A 64 -6.11 9.49 14.08
C MET A 64 -7.60 9.40 14.40
N SER A 65 -8.36 8.74 13.53
CA SER A 65 -9.77 8.44 13.74
C SER A 65 -10.09 7.04 13.24
N LYS A 66 -11.17 6.44 13.74
CA LYS A 66 -11.67 5.19 13.19
C LYS A 66 -12.30 5.42 11.81
N ASP A 67 -12.01 4.53 10.87
CA ASP A 67 -12.67 4.50 9.57
C ASP A 67 -14.02 3.75 9.64
N LEU A 68 -14.62 3.50 8.48
CA LEU A 68 -15.92 2.82 8.38
C LEU A 68 -15.93 1.36 8.90
N PHE A 69 -14.76 0.77 9.13
CA PHE A 69 -14.59 -0.58 9.69
C PHE A 69 -13.94 -0.57 11.07
N ASP A 70 -14.04 0.54 11.80
CA ASP A 70 -13.45 0.71 13.14
C ASP A 70 -11.90 0.62 13.18
N ILE A 71 -11.23 0.71 12.02
CA ILE A 71 -9.77 0.65 11.93
C ILE A 71 -9.20 2.05 12.19
N LEU A 72 -8.20 2.14 13.06
CA LEU A 72 -7.54 3.41 13.37
C LEU A 72 -6.67 3.88 12.19
N THR A 73 -7.04 5.00 11.58
CA THR A 73 -6.39 5.56 10.38
C THR A 73 -6.20 7.08 10.50
N PRO A 74 -5.36 7.74 9.67
CA PRO A 74 -5.24 9.19 9.71
C PRO A 74 -6.58 9.87 9.44
N SER A 75 -6.94 10.83 10.30
CA SER A 75 -8.22 11.53 10.20
C SER A 75 -8.27 12.44 8.97
N ALA A 76 -9.45 12.97 8.67
CA ALA A 76 -9.67 13.91 7.58
C ALA A 76 -8.91 15.25 7.74
N ALA A 77 -8.33 15.52 8.91
CA ALA A 77 -7.44 16.67 9.12
C ALA A 77 -6.08 16.52 8.42
N ASN A 78 -5.72 15.30 8.02
CA ASN A 78 -4.44 15.03 7.35
C ASN A 78 -4.58 15.11 5.82
N PRO A 79 -3.54 15.55 5.10
CA PRO A 79 -3.58 15.67 3.64
C PRO A 79 -3.91 14.34 2.94
N GLU A 80 -4.81 14.41 1.96
CA GLU A 80 -5.02 13.36 0.98
C GLU A 80 -3.95 13.43 -0.11
N LEU A 81 -3.29 12.31 -0.40
CA LEU A 81 -2.20 12.25 -1.39
C LEU A 81 -2.34 10.99 -2.25
N VAL A 82 -1.99 11.08 -3.52
CA VAL A 82 -1.97 9.93 -4.44
C VAL A 82 -0.62 9.21 -4.35
N PRO A 83 -0.57 7.91 -4.03
CA PRO A 83 0.68 7.17 -3.92
C PRO A 83 1.26 6.81 -5.29
N ASN A 84 2.59 6.76 -5.37
CA ASN A 84 3.33 6.18 -6.50
C ASN A 84 3.56 4.68 -6.33
N ILE A 85 3.60 4.21 -5.09
CA ILE A 85 3.77 2.79 -4.74
C ILE A 85 2.73 2.43 -3.68
N ILE A 86 2.04 1.30 -3.84
CA ILE A 86 1.11 0.75 -2.85
C ILE A 86 1.61 -0.60 -2.36
N LEU A 87 1.93 -0.68 -1.07
CA LEU A 87 2.07 -1.94 -0.36
C LEU A 87 0.70 -2.31 0.23
N LEU A 88 0.23 -3.50 -0.09
CA LEU A 88 -1.04 -4.04 0.40
C LEU A 88 -0.82 -5.39 1.08
N HIS A 89 -1.61 -5.70 2.11
CA HIS A 89 -1.52 -7.00 2.78
C HIS A 89 -2.09 -8.11 1.88
N LEU A 90 -1.66 -9.35 2.17
CA LEU A 90 -2.14 -10.56 1.51
C LEU A 90 -2.73 -11.52 2.55
N LEU A 91 -3.82 -12.20 2.20
CA LEU A 91 -4.27 -13.42 2.87
C LEU A 91 -3.79 -14.67 2.14
N ALA A 92 -3.68 -14.60 0.82
CA ALA A 92 -3.05 -15.58 -0.05
C ALA A 92 -2.56 -14.90 -1.33
N PHE A 93 -1.60 -15.52 -2.03
CA PHE A 93 -1.15 -15.08 -3.35
C PHE A 93 -0.72 -16.26 -4.25
N ASP A 94 -0.62 -16.01 -5.55
CA ASP A 94 -0.05 -16.95 -6.53
C ASP A 94 1.13 -16.34 -7.31
N GLU A 95 1.79 -17.17 -8.12
CA GLU A 95 2.97 -16.77 -8.92
C GLU A 95 2.64 -15.78 -10.04
N ASP A 96 1.36 -15.66 -10.43
CA ASP A 96 0.91 -14.75 -11.45
C ASP A 96 0.49 -13.38 -10.84
N GLY A 97 0.81 -13.13 -9.56
CA GLY A 97 0.42 -11.91 -8.86
C GLY A 97 -1.07 -11.82 -8.51
N GLY A 98 -1.81 -12.92 -8.59
CA GLY A 98 -3.14 -13.03 -8.02
C GLY A 98 -3.07 -12.87 -6.50
N ARG A 99 -4.05 -12.20 -5.90
CA ARG A 99 -4.08 -11.94 -4.46
C ARG A 99 -5.46 -12.14 -3.84
N LEU A 100 -5.48 -12.60 -2.60
CA LEU A 100 -6.67 -12.66 -1.77
C LEU A 100 -6.55 -11.66 -0.63
N GLY A 101 -7.59 -10.84 -0.44
CA GLY A 101 -7.77 -9.97 0.73
C GLY A 101 -9.10 -10.29 1.43
N TYR A 102 -9.55 -9.42 2.34
CA TYR A 102 -10.79 -9.63 3.12
C TYR A 102 -12.11 -9.53 2.33
N GLY A 103 -12.09 -9.37 1.00
CA GLY A 103 -13.30 -9.42 0.16
C GLY A 103 -14.12 -8.13 0.02
N GLY A 104 -13.64 -6.99 0.52
CA GLY A 104 -14.32 -5.69 0.36
C GLY A 104 -14.15 -5.03 -1.02
N GLY A 105 -13.23 -5.53 -1.85
CA GLY A 105 -12.91 -5.00 -3.19
C GLY A 105 -12.38 -3.56 -3.21
N PHE A 106 -11.89 -3.05 -2.07
CA PHE A 106 -11.40 -1.68 -1.94
C PHE A 106 -10.16 -1.44 -2.80
N TYR A 107 -9.17 -2.33 -2.70
CA TYR A 107 -7.97 -2.25 -3.53
C TYR A 107 -8.30 -2.40 -5.02
N ASP A 108 -9.16 -3.33 -5.43
CA ASP A 108 -9.50 -3.52 -6.85
C ASP A 108 -10.13 -2.28 -7.48
N ARG A 109 -11.03 -1.60 -6.75
CA ARG A 109 -11.59 -0.31 -7.19
C ARG A 109 -10.53 0.79 -7.24
N THR A 110 -9.66 0.87 -6.23
CA THR A 110 -8.56 1.83 -6.18
C THR A 110 -7.59 1.64 -7.34
N LEU A 111 -7.14 0.41 -7.57
CA LEU A 111 -6.21 0.06 -8.64
C LEU A 111 -6.86 0.19 -10.02
N GLY A 112 -8.17 -0.08 -10.13
CA GLY A 112 -8.94 0.23 -11.34
C GLY A 112 -8.98 1.71 -11.70
N GLN A 113 -8.92 2.60 -10.70
CA GLN A 113 -8.86 4.05 -10.91
C GLN A 113 -7.45 4.56 -11.19
N LEU A 114 -6.44 4.06 -10.47
CA LEU A 114 -5.05 4.50 -10.62
C LEU A 114 -4.39 3.94 -11.88
N GLY A 115 -4.74 2.71 -12.27
CA GLY A 115 -4.15 2.01 -13.41
C GLY A 115 -2.63 1.86 -13.27
N ASP A 116 -1.93 1.94 -14.40
CA ASP A 116 -0.48 1.70 -14.49
C ASP A 116 0.38 2.85 -13.92
N GLN A 117 -0.24 3.85 -13.29
CA GLN A 117 0.45 4.99 -12.67
C GLN A 117 1.04 4.65 -11.29
N VAL A 118 0.71 3.47 -10.75
CA VAL A 118 1.12 3.04 -9.42
C VAL A 118 1.77 1.67 -9.48
N ILE A 119 2.89 1.52 -8.78
CA ILE A 119 3.51 0.20 -8.57
C ILE A 119 2.83 -0.47 -7.38
N THR A 120 2.46 -1.72 -7.53
CA THR A 120 1.78 -2.51 -6.50
C THR A 120 2.65 -3.63 -5.98
N ILE A 121 2.74 -3.73 -4.66
CA ILE A 121 3.52 -4.74 -3.97
C ILE A 121 2.59 -5.43 -2.96
N GLY A 122 2.28 -6.70 -3.22
CA GLY A 122 1.62 -7.54 -2.24
C GLY A 122 2.62 -7.95 -1.16
N VAL A 123 2.26 -7.76 0.11
CA VAL A 123 3.11 -8.08 1.25
C VAL A 123 2.44 -9.16 2.09
N GLY A 124 3.17 -10.25 2.33
CA GLY A 124 2.68 -11.38 3.11
C GLY A 124 3.79 -12.34 3.50
N PHE A 125 3.44 -13.39 4.24
CA PHE A 125 4.33 -14.48 4.56
C PHE A 125 4.46 -15.46 3.40
N ALA A 126 5.62 -16.08 3.23
CA ALA A 126 5.85 -17.08 2.17
C ALA A 126 4.86 -18.27 2.26
N GLY A 127 4.43 -18.63 3.46
CA GLY A 127 3.41 -19.66 3.71
C GLY A 127 2.00 -19.34 3.19
N GLN A 128 1.75 -18.11 2.71
CA GLN A 128 0.49 -17.69 2.10
C GLN A 128 0.42 -17.94 0.59
N LYS A 129 1.50 -18.47 0.00
CA LYS A 129 1.52 -18.86 -1.41
C LYS A 129 0.61 -20.06 -1.63
N ILE A 130 -0.28 -19.95 -2.61
CA ILE A 130 -1.14 -21.04 -3.09
C ILE A 130 -0.90 -21.28 -4.58
N GLN A 131 -1.40 -22.40 -5.11
CA GLN A 131 -1.20 -22.75 -6.51
C GLN A 131 -1.86 -21.74 -7.46
N LYS A 132 -3.08 -21.30 -7.15
CA LYS A 132 -3.83 -20.34 -7.96
C LYS A 132 -4.86 -19.62 -7.11
N VAL A 133 -4.84 -18.30 -7.15
CA VAL A 133 -5.87 -17.47 -6.56
C VAL A 133 -7.07 -17.41 -7.52
N PRO A 134 -8.30 -17.69 -7.05
CA PRO A 134 -9.50 -17.45 -7.86
C PRO A 134 -9.69 -15.94 -8.05
N MET A 135 -9.67 -15.50 -9.30
CA MET A 135 -9.76 -14.08 -9.68
C MET A 135 -11.04 -13.84 -10.47
N GLY A 136 -11.79 -12.81 -10.10
CA GLY A 136 -12.92 -12.28 -10.84
C GLY A 136 -12.52 -11.25 -11.91
N LEU A 137 -13.50 -10.81 -12.70
CA LEU A 137 -13.30 -9.89 -13.83
C LEU A 137 -12.68 -8.53 -13.43
N HIS A 138 -12.95 -8.08 -12.21
CA HIS A 138 -12.50 -6.78 -11.71
C HIS A 138 -11.25 -6.87 -10.83
N ASP A 139 -10.81 -8.09 -10.50
CA ASP A 139 -9.69 -8.27 -9.60
C ASP A 139 -8.39 -7.91 -10.31
N LYS A 140 -7.58 -7.11 -9.63
CA LYS A 140 -6.29 -6.65 -10.16
C LYS A 140 -5.17 -7.56 -9.66
N ARG A 141 -4.20 -7.84 -10.52
CA ARG A 141 -2.94 -8.47 -10.11
C ARG A 141 -2.03 -7.43 -9.45
N VAL A 142 -1.05 -7.89 -8.71
CA VAL A 142 0.05 -7.02 -8.24
C VAL A 142 1.28 -7.18 -9.13
N ASP A 143 2.13 -6.16 -9.13
CA ASP A 143 3.38 -6.15 -9.92
C ASP A 143 4.51 -6.90 -9.20
N TYR A 144 4.48 -6.92 -7.87
CA TYR A 144 5.46 -7.60 -7.02
C TYR A 144 4.82 -8.30 -5.84
N ILE A 145 5.49 -9.34 -5.34
CA ILE A 145 5.19 -9.99 -4.07
C ILE A 145 6.43 -9.90 -3.18
N LEU A 146 6.27 -9.36 -1.98
CA LEU A 146 7.30 -9.30 -0.94
C LEU A 146 6.96 -10.27 0.18
N THR A 147 7.90 -11.15 0.49
CA THR A 147 7.85 -12.08 1.63
C THR A 147 9.12 -11.97 2.48
N GLU A 148 9.16 -12.70 3.59
CA GLU A 148 10.37 -12.85 4.40
C GLU A 148 11.52 -13.55 3.68
N ASN A 149 11.24 -14.24 2.57
CA ASN A 149 12.26 -14.96 1.79
C ASN A 149 12.80 -14.12 0.63
N GLU A 150 11.96 -13.36 -0.05
CA GLU A 150 12.32 -12.68 -1.30
C GLU A 150 11.34 -11.58 -1.73
N LEU A 151 11.78 -10.76 -2.69
CA LEU A 151 10.95 -9.89 -3.51
C LEU A 151 10.83 -10.50 -4.92
N LEU A 152 9.65 -11.03 -5.23
CA LEU A 152 9.32 -11.59 -6.54
C LEU A 152 8.70 -10.51 -7.44
N LYS A 153 9.20 -10.40 -8.67
CA LYS A 153 8.56 -9.62 -9.73
C LYS A 153 7.58 -10.51 -10.49
N ILE A 154 6.39 -9.99 -10.77
CA ILE A 154 5.37 -10.66 -11.59
C ILE A 154 5.56 -10.23 -13.05
N GLU A 155 5.57 -11.20 -13.95
CA GLU A 155 5.74 -11.00 -15.41
C GLU A 155 4.40 -10.89 -16.16
#